data_AF-A0A4Q2XZB0-F1
#
_entry.id   AF-A0A4Q2XZB0-F1
#
_cell.length_a   1.000
_cell.length_b   1.000
_cell.length_c   1.000
_cell.angle_alpha   90.00
_cell.angle_beta   90.00
_cell.angle_gamma   90.00
#
_symmetry.space_group_name_H-M   'P 1'
#
loop_
_entity.id
_entity.type
_entity.pdbx_description
1 polymer ?
#
loop_
_entity_poly.entity_id
_entity_poly.type
_entity_poly.pdbx_seq_one_letter_code
_entity_poly.pdbx_strand_id
1 'polypeptide(L)'
;MTTANDILKQIKDNDVKFVDLRFTDPKGKLQHVTMDQTIVDEDMFSEGSMFDGSSIGGWKAINESDMVLMPDPETAHMDPFFAQSTMVLLCDILDPISGESYNRDPRGTAKKAEAYLNQSGIG
;
A
#
# COMPACT_ATOMS: atom_id res chain seq x y z
N MET A 1 -13.12 -9.67 -6.20
CA MET A 1 -12.16 -8.57 -6.08
C MET A 1 -12.91 -7.33 -5.65
N THR A 2 -12.45 -6.73 -4.56
CA THR A 2 -12.91 -5.42 -4.09
C THR A 2 -12.33 -4.36 -5.02
N THR A 3 -13.14 -3.39 -5.44
CA THR A 3 -12.70 -2.30 -6.34
C THR A 3 -12.40 -1.01 -5.58
N ALA A 4 -11.71 -0.06 -6.22
CA ALA A 4 -11.51 1.29 -5.67
C ALA A 4 -12.85 1.95 -5.30
N ASN A 5 -13.86 1.83 -6.16
CA ASN A 5 -15.20 2.38 -5.92
C ASN A 5 -15.89 1.76 -4.70
N ASP A 6 -15.67 0.47 -4.45
CA ASP A 6 -16.19 -0.18 -3.25
C ASP A 6 -15.53 0.40 -1.99
N ILE A 7 -14.23 0.73 -2.03
CA ILE A 7 -13.53 1.37 -0.90
C ILE A 7 -13.99 2.81 -0.69
N LEU A 8 -14.06 3.61 -1.75
CA LEU A 8 -14.55 4.99 -1.67
C LEU A 8 -15.98 5.07 -1.14
N LYS A 9 -16.82 4.08 -1.49
CA LYS A 9 -18.15 3.93 -0.91
C LYS A 9 -18.08 3.57 0.58
N GLN A 10 -17.25 2.59 0.97
CA GLN A 10 -17.09 2.22 2.38
C GLN A 10 -16.56 3.37 3.25
N ILE A 11 -15.66 4.20 2.72
CA ILE A 11 -15.16 5.40 3.40
C ILE A 11 -16.32 6.34 3.75
N LYS A 12 -17.23 6.58 2.79
CA LYS A 12 -18.42 7.41 2.99
C LYS A 12 -19.44 6.76 3.93
N ASP A 13 -19.77 5.50 3.68
CA ASP A 13 -20.82 4.76 4.41
C ASP A 13 -20.47 4.57 5.90
N ASN A 14 -19.17 4.41 6.22
CA ASN A 14 -18.67 4.22 7.59
C ASN A 14 -18.16 5.51 8.25
N ASP A 15 -18.39 6.68 7.64
CA ASP A 15 -17.91 7.99 8.09
C ASP A 15 -16.41 8.00 8.47
N VAL A 16 -15.59 7.35 7.63
CA VAL A 16 -14.14 7.26 7.79
C VAL A 16 -13.54 8.64 7.64
N LYS A 17 -12.73 9.06 8.61
CA LYS A 17 -12.05 10.37 8.59
C LYS A 17 -10.67 10.27 7.95
N PHE A 18 -10.00 9.14 8.14
CA PHE A 18 -8.63 8.93 7.67
C PHE A 18 -8.44 7.56 7.03
N VAL A 19 -7.53 7.50 6.07
CA VAL A 19 -7.06 6.24 5.47
C VAL A 19 -5.58 6.06 5.81
N ASP A 20 -5.26 4.98 6.50
CA ASP A 20 -3.92 4.65 6.94
C ASP A 20 -3.28 3.63 5.99
N LEU A 21 -2.35 4.12 5.17
CA LEU A 21 -1.61 3.32 4.20
C LEU A 21 -0.45 2.63 4.91
N ARG A 22 -0.43 1.30 4.92
CA ARG A 22 0.58 0.50 5.65
C ARG A 22 1.42 -0.36 4.72
N PHE A 23 2.70 -0.46 5.01
CA PHE A 23 3.63 -1.30 4.25
C PHE A 23 4.72 -1.85 5.16
N THR A 24 5.42 -2.89 4.72
CA THR A 24 6.47 -3.54 5.54
C THR A 24 7.85 -3.23 4.97
N ASP A 25 8.78 -2.85 5.84
CA ASP A 25 10.18 -2.64 5.45
C ASP A 25 10.98 -3.97 5.42
N PRO A 26 12.21 -4.00 4.89
CA PRO A 26 13.01 -5.22 4.80
C PRO A 26 13.36 -5.86 6.14
N LYS A 27 13.23 -5.13 7.26
CA LYS A 27 13.46 -5.64 8.61
C LYS A 27 12.17 -6.20 9.23
N GLY A 28 11.05 -6.16 8.52
CA GLY A 28 9.75 -6.65 8.97
C GLY A 28 8.97 -5.65 9.81
N LYS A 29 9.40 -4.39 9.91
CA LYS A 29 8.63 -3.37 10.62
C LYS A 29 7.50 -2.87 9.73
N LEU A 30 6.29 -2.84 10.30
CA LEU A 30 5.14 -2.20 9.68
C LEU A 30 5.28 -0.68 9.80
N GLN A 31 5.40 -0.01 8.67
CA GLN A 31 5.45 1.44 8.50
C GLN A 31 4.07 1.91 8.01
N HIS A 32 3.76 3.18 8.21
CA HIS A 32 2.47 3.71 7.78
C HIS A 32 2.51 5.22 7.50
N VAL A 33 1.59 5.67 6.64
CA VAL A 33 1.31 7.07 6.36
C VAL A 33 -0.21 7.26 6.35
N THR A 34 -0.70 8.21 7.14
CA THR A 34 -2.14 8.47 7.27
C THR A 34 -2.54 9.64 6.37
N MET A 35 -3.55 9.40 5.53
CA MET A 35 -4.14 10.36 4.60
C MET A 35 -5.50 10.84 5.12
N ASP A 36 -5.79 12.13 4.93
CA ASP A 36 -7.15 12.63 5.14
C ASP A 36 -8.08 12.06 4.06
N GLN A 37 -9.31 11.71 4.42
CA GLN A 37 -10.26 11.15 3.44
C GLN A 37 -10.48 12.04 2.21
N THR A 38 -10.27 13.36 2.33
CA THR A 38 -10.50 14.32 1.24
C THR A 38 -9.50 14.21 0.09
N ILE A 39 -8.36 13.58 0.33
CA ILE A 39 -7.31 13.34 -0.69
C ILE A 39 -7.30 11.88 -1.18
N VAL A 40 -8.26 11.07 -0.77
CA VAL A 40 -8.39 9.67 -1.20
C VAL A 40 -9.44 9.60 -2.30
N ASP A 41 -8.99 9.37 -3.52
CA ASP A 41 -9.81 9.31 -4.73
C ASP A 41 -9.47 8.07 -5.57
N GLU A 42 -10.09 7.94 -6.75
CA GLU A 42 -9.85 6.82 -7.66
C GLU A 42 -8.40 6.79 -8.18
N ASP A 43 -7.77 7.95 -8.32
CA ASP A 43 -6.39 8.09 -8.83
C ASP A 43 -5.39 7.51 -7.83
N MET A 44 -5.63 7.64 -6.52
CA MET A 44 -4.81 6.97 -5.50
C MET A 44 -4.76 5.44 -5.67
N PHE A 45 -5.80 4.80 -6.22
CA PHE A 45 -5.83 3.36 -6.45
C PHE A 45 -5.32 2.93 -7.83
N SER A 46 -5.15 3.87 -8.76
CA SER A 46 -4.65 3.60 -10.12
C SER A 46 -3.19 4.03 -10.29
N GLU A 47 -2.80 5.15 -9.70
CA GLU A 47 -1.46 5.75 -9.76
C GLU A 47 -0.65 5.56 -8.46
N GLY A 48 -1.34 5.33 -7.33
CA GLY A 48 -0.71 5.21 -6.02
C GLY A 48 -0.42 6.56 -5.36
N SER A 49 0.24 6.52 -4.20
CA SER A 49 0.64 7.71 -3.44
C SER A 49 2.16 7.80 -3.32
N MET A 50 2.73 8.97 -3.62
CA MET A 50 4.17 9.20 -3.53
C MET A 50 4.64 9.30 -2.08
N PHE A 51 5.79 8.72 -1.76
CA PHE A 51 6.46 8.88 -0.47
C PHE A 51 7.99 8.82 -0.57
N ASP A 52 8.67 9.34 0.45
CA ASP A 52 10.12 9.30 0.57
C ASP A 52 10.60 7.93 1.09
N GLY A 53 11.15 7.11 0.19
CA GLY A 53 11.75 5.81 0.49
C GLY A 53 13.16 5.89 1.09
N SER A 54 13.84 7.04 1.07
CA SER A 54 15.20 7.18 1.60
C SER A 54 15.25 7.08 3.14
N SER A 55 14.12 7.36 3.78
CA SER A 55 13.92 7.19 5.22
C SER A 55 13.74 5.73 5.65
N ILE A 56 13.65 4.79 4.70
CA ILE A 56 13.51 3.35 4.96
C ILE A 56 14.87 2.65 4.86
N GLY A 57 15.35 2.15 5.99
CA GLY A 57 16.67 1.52 6.08
C GLY A 57 16.80 0.29 5.16
N GLY A 58 17.67 0.38 4.16
CA GLY A 58 17.92 -0.70 3.18
C GLY A 58 17.24 -0.49 1.83
N TRP A 59 16.55 0.63 1.62
CA TRP A 59 15.97 1.01 0.32
C TRP A 59 16.87 1.99 -0.46
N LYS A 60 16.28 2.83 -1.32
CA LYS A 60 17.02 3.70 -2.23
C LYS A 60 17.85 4.73 -1.48
N ALA A 61 18.98 5.11 -2.07
CA ALA A 61 19.81 6.21 -1.58
C ALA A 61 19.09 7.55 -1.83
N ILE A 62 19.52 8.60 -1.14
CA ILE A 62 18.90 9.94 -1.13
C ILE A 62 18.70 10.51 -2.56
N ASN A 63 19.52 10.10 -3.54
CA ASN A 63 19.45 10.60 -4.91
C ASN A 63 18.30 10.02 -5.75
N GLU A 64 17.63 8.96 -5.27
CA GLU A 64 16.46 8.35 -5.90
C GLU A 64 15.41 8.01 -4.82
N SER A 65 15.05 8.97 -3.99
CA SER A 65 14.22 8.73 -2.81
C SER A 65 12.77 8.38 -3.10
N ASP A 66 12.21 8.91 -4.18
CA ASP A 66 10.77 8.84 -4.42
C ASP A 66 10.35 7.42 -4.77
N MET A 67 9.26 6.97 -4.15
CA MET A 67 8.67 5.65 -4.30
C MET A 67 7.15 5.78 -4.28
N VAL A 68 6.45 4.77 -4.80
CA VAL A 68 4.98 4.76 -4.85
C VAL A 68 4.43 3.72 -3.87
N LEU A 69 3.50 4.14 -3.01
CA LEU A 69 2.60 3.28 -2.24
C LEU A 69 1.39 2.96 -3.10
N MET A 70 1.25 1.70 -3.53
CA MET A 70 0.07 1.25 -4.27
C MET A 70 -0.90 0.54 -3.33
N PRO A 71 -2.05 1.14 -2.95
CA PRO A 71 -2.99 0.53 -2.02
C PRO A 71 -3.67 -0.71 -2.62
N ASP A 72 -3.87 -1.73 -1.80
CA ASP A 72 -4.55 -2.97 -2.16
C ASP A 72 -5.99 -2.99 -1.59
N PRO A 73 -7.03 -2.79 -2.43
CA PRO A 73 -8.42 -2.70 -1.98
C PRO A 73 -8.92 -3.93 -1.23
N GLU A 74 -8.35 -5.11 -1.47
CA GLU A 74 -8.80 -6.35 -0.81
C GLU A 74 -8.39 -6.38 0.67
N THR A 75 -7.48 -5.51 1.07
CA THR A 75 -6.94 -5.46 2.43
C THR A 75 -7.66 -4.47 3.35
N ALA A 76 -8.70 -3.79 2.85
CA ALA A 76 -9.42 -2.78 3.60
C ALA A 76 -10.04 -3.32 4.89
N HIS A 77 -9.72 -2.67 6.02
CA HIS A 77 -10.33 -2.98 7.32
C HIS A 77 -10.30 -1.75 8.23
N MET A 78 -11.23 -1.67 9.19
CA MET A 78 -11.23 -0.59 10.18
C MET A 78 -10.19 -0.84 11.26
N ASP A 79 -9.42 0.19 11.62
CA ASP A 79 -8.50 0.12 12.75
C ASP A 79 -9.28 0.30 14.07
N PRO A 80 -9.19 -0.64 15.02
CA PRO A 80 -9.94 -0.56 16.27
C PRO A 80 -9.24 0.30 17.35
N PHE A 81 -8.04 0.82 17.08
CA PHE A 81 -7.19 1.49 18.05
C PHE A 81 -7.08 3.00 17.84
N PHE A 82 -7.34 3.51 16.63
CA PHE A 82 -7.42 4.95 16.39
C PHE A 82 -8.64 5.56 17.10
N ALA A 83 -8.45 6.75 17.68
CA ALA A 83 -9.53 7.50 18.31
C ALA A 83 -10.53 8.09 17.30
N GLN A 84 -10.06 8.37 16.08
CA GLN A 84 -10.89 8.80 14.95
C GLN A 84 -11.11 7.60 14.02
N SER A 85 -12.25 7.59 13.31
CA SER A 85 -12.57 6.51 12.36
C SER A 85 -11.52 6.44 11.27
N THR A 86 -10.73 5.36 11.26
CA THR A 86 -9.60 5.18 10.35
C THR A 86 -9.67 3.83 9.66
N MET A 87 -9.64 3.82 8.33
CA MET A 87 -9.55 2.61 7.52
C MET A 87 -8.09 2.32 7.18
N VAL A 88 -7.67 1.07 7.29
CA VAL A 88 -6.33 0.61 6.93
C VAL A 88 -6.37 -0.01 5.55
N LEU A 89 -5.37 0.34 4.73
CA LEU A 89 -5.05 -0.35 3.48
C LEU A 89 -3.59 -0.77 3.52
N LEU A 90 -3.31 -2.02 3.16
CA LEU A 90 -1.93 -2.45 2.90
C LEU A 90 -1.51 -2.00 1.51
N CYS A 91 -0.26 -1.61 1.37
CA CYS A 91 0.32 -1.16 0.11
C CYS A 91 1.43 -2.09 -0.35
N ASP A 92 1.51 -2.27 -1.67
CA ASP A 92 2.73 -2.71 -2.34
C ASP A 92 3.60 -1.48 -2.66
N ILE A 93 4.90 -1.69 -2.83
CA ILE A 93 5.83 -0.62 -3.19
C ILE A 93 6.19 -0.74 -4.67
N LEU A 94 6.02 0.34 -5.43
CA LEU A 94 6.38 0.39 -6.86
C LEU A 94 7.53 1.38 -7.09
N ASP A 95 8.35 1.08 -8.10
CA ASP A 95 9.33 2.05 -8.62
C ASP A 95 8.58 3.13 -9.44
N PRO A 96 8.81 4.42 -9.18
CA PRO A 96 8.04 5.50 -9.82
C PRO A 96 8.36 5.67 -11.30
N ILE A 97 9.50 5.17 -11.79
CA ILE A 97 9.92 5.31 -13.19
C ILE A 97 9.36 4.16 -14.02
N SER A 98 9.53 2.92 -13.55
CA SER A 98 9.08 1.74 -14.31
C SER A 98 7.63 1.35 -14.02
N GLY A 99 7.07 1.75 -12.88
CA GLY A 99 5.77 1.26 -12.38
C GLY A 99 5.79 -0.19 -11.91
N GLU A 100 6.96 -0.86 -11.94
CA GLU A 100 7.09 -2.25 -11.54
C GLU A 100 7.21 -2.39 -10.01
N SER A 101 6.83 -3.56 -9.49
CA SER A 101 7.00 -3.87 -8.07
C SER A 101 8.47 -3.82 -7.65
N TYR A 102 8.73 -3.04 -6.61
CA TYR A 102 10.07 -2.82 -6.07
C TYR A 102 10.67 -4.13 -5.58
N ASN A 103 11.89 -4.43 -6.01
CA ASN A 103 12.53 -5.72 -5.73
C ASN A 103 12.95 -5.93 -4.27
N ARG A 104 12.94 -4.87 -3.43
CA ARG A 104 13.20 -4.96 -1.99
C ARG A 104 11.95 -4.78 -1.14
N ASP A 105 10.77 -4.79 -1.76
CA ASP A 105 9.50 -4.90 -1.04
C ASP A 105 9.28 -6.36 -0.60
N PRO A 106 9.19 -6.64 0.71
CA PRO A 106 8.88 -7.98 1.20
C PRO A 106 7.52 -8.51 0.71
N ARG A 107 6.50 -7.64 0.62
CA ARG A 107 5.15 -8.04 0.19
C ARG A 107 5.15 -8.39 -1.30
N GLY A 108 5.76 -7.54 -2.14
CA GLY A 108 5.99 -7.84 -3.55
C GLY A 108 6.77 -9.14 -3.78
N THR A 109 7.76 -9.43 -2.94
CA THR A 109 8.50 -10.71 -2.99
C THR A 109 7.60 -11.91 -2.67
N ALA A 110 6.74 -11.80 -1.65
CA ALA A 110 5.80 -12.86 -1.30
C ALA A 110 4.79 -13.13 -2.43
N LYS A 111 4.22 -12.08 -3.05
CA LYS A 111 3.31 -12.21 -4.20
C LYS A 111 3.99 -12.90 -5.39
N LYS A 112 5.25 -12.56 -5.68
CA LYS A 112 6.05 -13.23 -6.74
C LYS A 112 6.29 -14.72 -6.43
N ALA A 113 6.54 -15.07 -5.18
CA ALA A 113 6.73 -16.46 -4.77
C ALA A 113 5.45 -17.29 -4.91
N GLU A 114 4.29 -16.74 -4.52
CA GLU A 114 2.98 -17.37 -4.72
C GLU A 114 2.69 -17.57 -6.22
N ALA A 115 2.90 -16.53 -7.03
CA ALA A 115 2.73 -16.60 -8.48
C ALA A 115 3.64 -17.67 -9.11
N TYR A 116 4.89 -17.79 -8.65
CA TYR A 116 5.82 -18.81 -9.11
C TYR A 116 5.34 -20.23 -8.77
N LEU A 117 4.83 -20.45 -7.54
CA LEU A 117 4.27 -21.74 -7.14
C LEU A 117 3.10 -22.14 -8.06
N ASN A 118 2.16 -21.22 -8.29
CA ASN A 118 1.02 -21.45 -9.17
C ASN A 118 1.46 -21.78 -10.61
N GLN A 119 2.46 -21.07 -11.14
CA GLN A 119 3.01 -21.32 -12.48
C GLN A 119 3.75 -22.65 -12.59
N SER A 120 4.36 -23.12 -11.50
CA SER A 120 5.09 -24.40 -11.49
C SER A 120 4.18 -25.63 -11.59
N GLY A 121 2.88 -25.48 -11.31
CA GLY A 121 1.89 -26.58 -11.30
C GLY A 121 2.04 -27.56 -10.14
N ILE A 122 2.81 -27.20 -9.11
CA ILE A 122 3.06 -28.03 -7.91
C ILE A 122 2.07 -27.71 -6.78
N GLY A 123 1.43 -26.53 -6.81
CA GLY A 123 0.52 -26.00 -5.79
C GLY A 123 -0.95 -26.09 -6.17
#